data_AF-A0A7J8VGW1-F1
#
_entry.id   AF-A0A7J8VGW1-F1
#
_cell.length_a   1.000
_cell.length_b   1.000
_cell.length_c   1.000
_cell.angle_alpha   90.00
_cell.angle_beta   90.00
_cell.angle_gamma   90.00
#
_symmetry.space_group_name_H-M   'P 1'
#
loop_
_entity.id
_entity.type
_entity.pdbx_description
1 polymer ?
#
loop_
_entity_poly.entity_id
_entity_poly.type
_entity_poly.pdbx_seq_one_letter_code
_entity_poly.pdbx_strand_id
1 'polypeptide(L)'
;VQRRIPDFLQSVSLKYVKLGYHYLINRGIYLATIPVLVLVFSAEVGSLSREELWKKLSEDACYDLATVLSFFTVFVFTISVYFMSGPRSIYLIDFACFRPHDDLKETKEQFIEMARASGKFDEASLQFQKRIVKSSGVGDETYLPKAVMSDENSATMKEGRLEASTVMFGALDELFEKTRIRPKDVGVLVVNCSIFNPTPSLSAMIINHYKMRGNVLSYNLGGMGCSTRLIAVDLARDMLQANPNNYAVVVNTEMVGYNWYPGWDRSMLVPNCFFRMGSSAVLLSNCRRDYRRVKYSLEHLVRTHKGADDRSF
;
A
#
# COMPACT_ATOMS: atom_id res chain seq x y z
N VAL A 1 5.11 30.67 -31.72
CA VAL A 1 5.47 29.24 -31.56
C VAL A 1 4.35 28.54 -30.78
N GLN A 2 3.39 27.93 -31.48
CA GLN A 2 2.33 27.12 -30.85
C GLN A 2 2.96 25.89 -30.21
N ARG A 3 3.06 25.85 -28.89
CA ARG A 3 3.49 24.66 -28.15
C ARG A 3 2.35 23.64 -28.20
N ARG A 4 2.52 22.58 -29.00
CA ARG A 4 1.65 21.40 -28.99
C ARG A 4 1.53 20.88 -27.57
N ILE A 5 0.29 20.63 -27.14
CA ILE A 5 -0.04 19.95 -25.89
C ILE A 5 0.70 18.59 -25.90
N PRO A 6 1.40 18.20 -24.81
CA PRO A 6 2.12 16.94 -24.78
C PRO A 6 1.15 15.77 -24.94
N ASP A 7 1.49 14.85 -25.85
CA ASP A 7 0.68 13.69 -26.17
C ASP A 7 0.78 12.63 -25.06
N PHE A 8 -0.13 12.71 -24.09
CA PHE A 8 -0.15 11.84 -22.91
C PHE A 8 -0.30 10.36 -23.29
N LEU A 9 -0.96 10.05 -24.41
CA LEU A 9 -1.16 8.67 -24.88
C LEU A 9 0.16 8.01 -25.27
N GLN A 10 1.09 8.75 -25.88
CA GLN A 10 2.42 8.25 -26.23
C GLN A 10 3.28 7.93 -25.00
N SER A 11 3.19 8.76 -23.95
CA SER A 11 3.92 8.50 -22.70
C SER A 11 3.42 7.26 -21.97
N VAL A 12 2.11 7.02 -22.07
CA VAL A 12 1.44 5.86 -21.48
C VAL A 12 1.75 4.60 -22.30
N SER A 13 1.71 4.67 -23.63
CA SER A 13 2.07 3.55 -24.51
C SER A 13 3.54 3.13 -24.33
N LEU A 14 4.48 4.09 -24.22
CA LEU A 14 5.89 3.80 -23.94
C LEU A 14 6.11 3.12 -22.57
N LYS A 15 5.31 3.46 -21.56
CA LYS A 15 5.35 2.78 -20.25
C LYS A 15 4.87 1.33 -20.37
N TYR A 16 3.80 1.07 -21.12
CA TYR A 16 3.33 -0.30 -21.38
C TYR A 16 4.28 -1.10 -22.26
N VAL A 17 4.94 -0.48 -23.25
CA VAL A 17 5.99 -1.14 -24.05
C VAL A 17 7.20 -1.49 -23.18
N LYS A 18 7.65 -0.58 -22.31
CA LYS A 18 8.71 -0.88 -21.33
C LYS A 18 8.32 -2.01 -20.38
N LEU A 19 7.05 -2.06 -19.95
CA LEU A 19 6.53 -3.15 -19.12
C LEU A 19 6.55 -4.49 -19.87
N GLY A 20 6.15 -4.50 -21.14
CA GLY A 20 6.20 -5.67 -22.02
C GLY A 20 7.63 -6.19 -22.20
N TYR A 21 8.57 -5.29 -22.51
CA TYR A 21 10.00 -5.63 -22.59
C TYR A 21 10.56 -6.11 -21.25
N HIS A 22 10.17 -5.50 -20.14
CA HIS A 22 10.58 -5.94 -18.82
C HIS A 22 10.09 -7.37 -18.54
N TYR A 23 8.84 -7.71 -18.88
CA TYR A 23 8.34 -9.08 -18.78
C TYR A 23 9.10 -10.07 -19.67
N LEU A 24 9.37 -9.69 -20.91
CA LEU A 24 10.08 -10.51 -21.91
C LEU A 24 11.54 -10.75 -21.53
N ILE A 25 12.24 -9.74 -21.02
CA ILE A 25 13.63 -9.86 -20.58
C ILE A 25 13.71 -10.63 -19.25
N ASN A 26 12.85 -10.31 -18.29
CA ASN A 26 12.88 -10.90 -16.96
C ASN A 26 12.41 -12.38 -16.97
N ARG A 27 11.63 -12.80 -17.97
CA ARG A 27 11.28 -14.22 -18.22
C ARG A 27 12.02 -14.84 -19.43
N GLY A 28 12.84 -14.08 -20.14
CA GLY A 28 13.40 -14.46 -21.44
C GLY A 28 14.38 -15.62 -21.36
N ILE A 29 15.20 -15.66 -20.30
CA ILE A 29 16.12 -16.78 -20.04
C ILE A 29 15.32 -18.08 -19.92
N TYR A 30 14.24 -18.09 -19.16
CA TYR A 30 13.40 -19.27 -18.98
C TYR A 30 12.58 -19.64 -20.22
N LEU A 31 12.10 -18.64 -20.97
CA LEU A 31 11.43 -18.86 -22.25
C LEU A 31 12.35 -19.48 -23.30
N ALA A 32 13.66 -19.25 -23.22
CA ALA A 32 14.65 -19.87 -24.11
C ALA A 32 15.13 -21.24 -23.58
N THR A 33 15.38 -21.38 -22.28
CA THR A 33 15.96 -22.60 -21.72
C THR A 33 14.95 -23.73 -21.55
N ILE A 34 13.69 -23.45 -21.21
CA ILE A 34 12.66 -24.49 -21.00
C ILE A 34 12.36 -25.25 -22.29
N PRO A 35 12.10 -24.61 -23.45
CA PRO A 35 11.85 -25.34 -24.70
C PRO A 35 13.03 -26.18 -25.17
N VAL A 36 14.26 -25.69 -25.00
CA VAL A 36 15.48 -26.43 -25.36
C VAL A 36 15.62 -27.66 -24.48
N LEU A 37 15.43 -27.53 -23.16
CA LEU A 37 15.47 -28.68 -22.25
C LEU A 37 14.35 -29.68 -22.52
N VAL A 38 13.13 -29.20 -22.82
CA VAL A 38 12.01 -30.07 -23.23
C VAL A 38 12.35 -30.81 -24.52
N LEU A 39 12.89 -30.12 -25.54
CA LEU A 39 13.30 -30.75 -26.80
C LEU A 39 14.37 -31.82 -26.59
N VAL A 40 15.43 -31.52 -25.84
CA VAL A 40 16.51 -32.48 -25.54
C VAL A 40 15.96 -33.68 -24.78
N PHE A 41 15.14 -33.46 -23.75
CA PHE A 41 14.53 -34.54 -22.99
C PHE A 41 13.56 -35.38 -23.84
N SER A 42 12.80 -34.75 -24.75
CA SER A 42 11.86 -35.44 -25.64
C SER A 42 12.58 -36.26 -26.71
N ALA A 43 13.72 -35.77 -27.19
CA ALA A 43 14.58 -36.50 -28.12
C ALA A 43 15.21 -37.72 -27.44
N GLU A 44 15.70 -37.57 -26.20
CA GLU A 44 16.29 -38.67 -25.45
C GLU A 44 15.24 -39.74 -25.12
N VAL A 45 14.06 -39.34 -24.61
CA VAL A 45 12.93 -40.23 -24.30
C VAL A 45 12.28 -40.82 -25.57
N GLY A 46 12.27 -40.09 -26.69
CA GLY A 46 11.75 -40.57 -27.97
C GLY A 46 12.69 -41.54 -28.70
N SER A 47 13.99 -41.47 -28.45
CA SER A 47 14.98 -42.43 -28.94
C SER A 47 14.98 -43.76 -28.17
N LEU A 48 14.29 -43.81 -27.02
CA LEU A 48 14.17 -44.98 -26.15
C LEU A 48 13.08 -45.95 -26.68
N SER A 49 13.40 -46.67 -27.75
CA SER A 49 12.70 -47.90 -28.14
C SER A 49 12.84 -48.94 -27.02
N ARG A 50 11.73 -49.56 -26.59
CA ARG A 50 11.68 -50.57 -25.50
C ARG A 50 12.66 -51.74 -25.71
N GLU A 51 13.03 -52.04 -26.96
CA GLU A 51 13.95 -53.12 -27.33
C GLU A 51 15.43 -52.68 -27.36
N GLU A 52 15.72 -51.42 -27.69
CA GLU A 52 17.10 -50.87 -27.65
C GLU A 52 17.52 -50.52 -26.22
N LEU A 53 16.56 -50.16 -25.36
CA LEU A 53 16.73 -49.91 -23.92
C LEU A 53 17.41 -51.10 -23.23
N TRP A 54 16.88 -52.32 -23.43
CA TRP A 54 17.38 -53.54 -22.81
C TRP A 54 18.77 -53.94 -23.29
N LYS A 55 19.13 -53.60 -24.53
CA LYS A 55 20.43 -53.93 -25.12
C LYS A 55 21.51 -52.92 -24.70
N LYS A 56 21.21 -51.62 -24.68
CA LYS A 56 22.12 -50.56 -24.21
C LYS A 56 22.34 -50.57 -22.69
N LEU A 57 21.33 -50.94 -21.89
CA LEU A 57 21.46 -51.14 -20.44
C LEU A 57 22.38 -52.30 -20.06
N SER A 58 22.75 -53.19 -20.98
CA SER A 58 23.61 -54.34 -20.71
C SER A 58 25.10 -54.08 -20.99
N GLU A 59 25.46 -53.11 -21.84
CA GLU A 59 26.85 -52.90 -22.30
C GLU A 59 27.44 -51.52 -21.95
N ASP A 60 26.65 -50.43 -21.86
CA ASP A 60 27.15 -49.04 -21.67
C ASP A 60 26.50 -48.27 -20.49
N ALA A 61 25.80 -49.00 -19.61
CA ALA A 61 24.80 -48.49 -18.66
C ALA A 61 25.21 -47.32 -17.73
N CYS A 62 26.50 -47.15 -17.43
CA CYS A 62 26.93 -46.13 -16.47
C CYS A 62 26.89 -44.71 -17.05
N TYR A 63 27.24 -44.52 -18.32
CA TYR A 63 27.35 -43.19 -18.93
C TYR A 63 25.99 -42.64 -19.35
N ASP A 64 25.12 -43.50 -19.87
CA ASP A 64 23.79 -43.11 -20.38
C ASP A 64 22.84 -42.75 -19.22
N LEU A 65 22.82 -43.58 -18.17
CA LEU A 65 22.00 -43.33 -16.97
C LEU A 65 22.45 -42.06 -16.22
N ALA A 66 23.77 -41.85 -16.08
CA ALA A 66 24.30 -40.66 -15.44
C ALA A 66 23.95 -39.38 -16.23
N THR A 67 23.96 -39.45 -17.57
CA THR A 67 23.62 -38.33 -18.44
C THR A 67 22.14 -37.97 -18.34
N VAL A 68 21.24 -38.97 -18.41
CA VAL A 68 19.79 -38.77 -18.26
C VAL A 68 19.44 -38.20 -16.87
N LEU A 69 20.04 -38.74 -15.80
CA LEU A 69 19.84 -38.22 -14.44
C LEU A 69 20.33 -36.78 -14.29
N SER A 70 21.49 -36.46 -14.88
CA SER A 70 22.06 -35.11 -14.88
C SER A 70 21.13 -34.11 -15.57
N PHE A 71 20.67 -34.41 -16.79
CA PHE A 71 19.70 -33.56 -17.50
C PHE A 71 18.39 -33.42 -16.74
N PHE A 72 17.87 -34.49 -16.14
CA PHE A 72 16.67 -34.43 -15.31
C PHE A 72 16.86 -33.53 -14.09
N THR A 73 17.99 -33.64 -13.38
CA THR A 73 18.30 -32.73 -12.25
C THR A 73 18.42 -31.28 -12.69
N VAL A 74 19.10 -30.99 -13.79
CA VAL A 74 19.21 -29.62 -14.34
C VAL A 74 17.85 -29.09 -14.75
N PHE A 75 17.01 -29.91 -15.37
CA PHE A 75 15.66 -29.55 -15.78
C PHE A 75 14.76 -29.22 -14.59
N VAL A 76 14.68 -30.11 -13.61
CA VAL A 76 13.89 -29.91 -12.38
C VAL A 76 14.42 -28.71 -11.60
N PHE A 77 15.73 -28.53 -11.51
CA PHE A 77 16.35 -27.37 -10.87
C PHE A 77 15.97 -26.07 -11.60
N THR A 78 16.10 -26.03 -12.93
CA THR A 78 15.76 -24.85 -13.75
C THR A 78 14.29 -24.48 -13.62
N ILE A 79 13.39 -25.47 -13.66
CA ILE A 79 11.95 -25.27 -13.44
C ILE A 79 11.67 -24.77 -12.03
N SER A 80 12.30 -25.36 -11.02
CA SER A 80 12.12 -24.96 -9.63
C SER A 80 12.57 -23.52 -9.41
N VAL A 81 13.76 -23.16 -9.91
CA VAL A 81 14.28 -21.80 -9.89
C VAL A 81 13.35 -20.87 -10.64
N TYR A 82 12.84 -21.23 -11.82
CA TYR A 82 11.87 -20.41 -12.56
C TYR A 82 10.63 -20.05 -11.73
N PHE A 83 9.98 -21.06 -11.13
CA PHE A 83 8.78 -20.85 -10.33
C PHE A 83 9.05 -20.13 -9.00
N MET A 84 10.29 -20.20 -8.50
CA MET A 84 10.71 -19.49 -7.28
C MET A 84 11.18 -18.06 -7.54
N SER A 85 11.66 -17.75 -8.75
CA SER A 85 12.25 -16.45 -9.11
C SER A 85 11.22 -15.42 -9.55
N GLY A 86 10.00 -15.84 -9.88
CA GLY A 86 8.93 -14.95 -10.28
C GLY A 86 8.46 -14.04 -9.12
N PRO A 87 8.08 -12.78 -9.39
CA PRO A 87 7.48 -11.91 -8.39
C PRO A 87 6.21 -12.55 -7.85
N ARG A 88 6.02 -12.48 -6.53
CA ARG A 88 4.84 -13.05 -5.88
C ARG A 88 3.65 -12.14 -6.10
N SER A 89 2.48 -12.71 -6.34
CA SER A 89 1.24 -11.92 -6.34
C SER A 89 1.03 -11.29 -4.96
N ILE A 90 0.60 -10.03 -4.95
CA ILE A 90 0.22 -9.32 -3.74
C ILE A 90 -1.29 -9.21 -3.71
N TYR A 91 -1.87 -9.71 -2.63
CA TYR A 91 -3.31 -9.79 -2.44
C TYR A 91 -3.77 -8.80 -1.39
N LEU A 92 -4.88 -8.10 -1.66
CA LEU A 92 -5.65 -7.37 -0.67
C LEU A 92 -6.62 -8.33 -0.01
N ILE A 93 -6.37 -8.66 1.25
CA ILE A 93 -7.22 -9.56 2.04
C ILE A 93 -8.49 -8.81 2.48
N ASP A 94 -8.31 -7.71 3.20
CA ASP A 94 -9.40 -6.85 3.63
C ASP A 94 -8.88 -5.44 3.96
N PHE A 95 -9.81 -4.53 4.20
CA PHE A 95 -9.57 -3.18 4.68
C PHE A 95 -10.65 -2.79 5.69
N ALA A 96 -10.31 -1.84 6.55
CA ALA A 96 -11.23 -1.20 7.47
C ALA A 96 -11.04 0.31 7.41
N CYS A 97 -12.12 1.04 7.62
CA CYS A 97 -12.12 2.49 7.70
C CYS A 97 -12.75 2.87 9.02
N PHE A 98 -12.00 3.57 9.87
CA PHE A 98 -12.52 4.02 11.15
C PHE A 98 -13.69 4.96 10.92
N ARG A 99 -14.86 4.58 11.43
CA ARG A 99 -16.03 5.44 11.55
C ARG A 99 -16.09 5.95 12.99
N PRO A 100 -15.90 7.26 13.21
CA PRO A 100 -16.04 7.83 14.55
C PRO A 100 -17.48 7.69 15.07
N HIS A 101 -17.63 7.76 16.39
CA HIS A 101 -18.95 7.73 17.02
C HIS A 101 -19.72 9.03 16.72
N ASP A 102 -21.05 8.95 16.72
CA ASP A 102 -21.94 10.04 16.30
C ASP A 102 -21.90 11.27 17.23
N ASP A 103 -21.24 11.19 18.39
CA ASP A 103 -20.95 12.34 19.26
C ASP A 103 -19.86 13.27 18.70
N LEU A 104 -19.16 12.84 17.64
CA LEU A 104 -18.18 13.62 16.89
C LEU A 104 -18.73 14.08 15.53
N LYS A 105 -19.99 13.76 15.23
CA LYS A 105 -20.63 14.09 13.95
C LYS A 105 -21.05 15.55 13.95
N GLU A 106 -20.68 16.25 12.89
CA GLU A 106 -20.88 17.68 12.72
C GLU A 106 -21.54 18.00 11.38
N THR A 107 -22.59 18.81 11.42
CA THR A 107 -23.19 19.42 10.23
C THR A 107 -22.42 20.67 9.81
N LYS A 108 -22.69 21.16 8.59
CA LYS A 108 -22.10 22.42 8.10
C LYS A 108 -22.53 23.62 8.96
N GLU A 109 -23.76 23.62 9.45
CA GLU A 109 -24.27 24.68 10.32
C GLU A 109 -23.54 24.66 11.67
N GLN A 110 -23.44 23.48 12.30
CA GLN A 110 -22.74 23.31 13.57
C GLN A 110 -21.26 23.72 13.47
N PHE A 111 -20.60 23.38 12.35
CA PHE A 111 -19.24 23.83 12.06
C PHE A 111 -19.09 25.37 12.13
N ILE A 112 -20.03 26.10 11.52
CA ILE A 112 -19.98 27.58 11.48
C ILE A 112 -20.36 28.17 12.84
N GLU A 113 -21.30 27.56 13.56
CA GLU A 113 -21.68 27.97 14.91
C GLU A 113 -20.52 27.78 15.90
N MET A 114 -19.84 26.64 15.83
CA MET A 114 -18.65 26.33 16.62
C MET A 114 -17.51 27.31 16.31
N ALA A 115 -17.24 27.56 15.02
CA ALA A 115 -16.24 28.55 14.62
C ALA A 115 -16.58 29.94 15.18
N ARG A 116 -17.85 30.35 15.15
CA ARG A 116 -18.30 31.61 15.74
C ARG A 116 -18.14 31.62 17.27
N ALA A 117 -18.54 30.55 17.94
CA ALA A 117 -18.47 30.41 19.40
C ALA A 117 -17.03 30.47 19.93
N SER A 118 -16.06 29.97 19.14
CA SER A 118 -14.64 30.02 19.51
C SER A 118 -14.09 31.44 19.69
N GLY A 119 -14.74 32.46 19.13
CA GLY A 119 -14.27 33.85 19.15
C GLY A 119 -12.98 34.11 18.36
N LYS A 120 -12.43 33.10 17.67
CA LYS A 120 -11.14 33.17 16.96
C LYS A 120 -11.25 33.73 15.54
N PHE A 121 -12.46 33.80 14.98
CA PHE A 121 -12.70 34.19 13.58
C PHE A 121 -13.62 35.43 13.49
N ASP A 122 -13.27 36.37 12.61
CA ASP A 122 -14.11 37.50 12.28
C ASP A 122 -15.27 37.11 11.35
N GLU A 123 -16.29 37.97 11.26
CA GLU A 123 -17.48 37.67 10.45
C GLU A 123 -17.14 37.47 8.96
N ALA A 124 -16.11 38.17 8.45
CA ALA A 124 -15.65 37.98 7.08
C ALA A 124 -15.07 36.57 6.85
N SER A 125 -14.29 36.03 7.79
CA SER A 125 -13.76 34.67 7.77
C SER A 125 -14.85 33.63 7.93
N LEU A 126 -15.84 33.86 8.81
CA LEU A 126 -16.99 32.97 8.98
C LEU A 126 -17.81 32.87 7.69
N GLN A 127 -18.11 34.00 7.04
CA GLN A 127 -18.81 34.01 5.75
C GLN A 127 -18.00 33.35 4.63
N PHE A 128 -16.67 33.50 4.66
CA PHE A 128 -15.78 32.81 3.73
C PHE A 128 -15.83 31.29 3.92
N GLN A 129 -15.65 30.78 5.14
CA GLN A 129 -15.74 29.37 5.46
C GLN A 129 -17.14 28.81 5.12
N LYS A 130 -18.21 29.53 5.46
CA LYS A 130 -19.60 29.13 5.14
C LYS A 130 -19.81 28.91 3.65
N ARG A 131 -19.28 29.78 2.80
CA ARG A 131 -19.34 29.62 1.34
C ARG A 131 -18.60 28.37 0.87
N ILE A 132 -17.37 28.17 1.35
CA ILE A 132 -16.56 26.99 0.98
C ILE A 132 -17.25 25.71 1.39
N VAL A 133 -17.65 25.60 2.66
CA VAL A 133 -18.29 24.41 3.21
C VAL A 133 -19.56 24.06 2.45
N LYS A 134 -20.38 25.07 2.08
CA LYS A 134 -21.58 24.88 1.25
C LYS A 134 -21.27 24.36 -0.15
N SER A 135 -20.15 24.75 -0.77
CA SER A 135 -19.74 24.32 -2.11
C SER A 135 -18.72 23.18 -2.13
N SER A 136 -18.30 22.66 -0.98
CA SER A 136 -17.17 21.72 -0.85
C SER A 136 -17.47 20.30 -1.33
N GLY A 137 -18.75 19.93 -1.46
CA GLY A 137 -19.18 18.54 -1.67
C GLY A 137 -19.12 17.67 -0.42
N VAL A 138 -18.69 18.20 0.72
CA VAL A 138 -18.71 17.50 2.01
C VAL A 138 -20.15 17.46 2.53
N GLY A 139 -20.62 16.29 2.98
CA GLY A 139 -21.96 16.10 3.54
C GLY A 139 -22.08 16.59 4.99
N ASP A 140 -23.30 16.49 5.54
CA ASP A 140 -23.61 16.86 6.93
C ASP A 140 -23.41 15.70 7.93
N GLU A 141 -22.85 14.59 7.45
CA GLU A 141 -22.54 13.39 8.25
C GLU A 141 -21.02 13.16 8.31
N THR A 142 -20.27 14.22 8.61
CA THR A 142 -18.81 14.14 8.75
C THR A 142 -18.37 14.38 10.18
N TYR A 143 -17.11 14.04 10.48
CA TYR A 143 -16.62 13.99 11.86
C TYR A 143 -15.42 14.90 12.07
N LEU A 144 -15.37 15.54 13.23
CA LEU A 144 -14.26 16.38 13.67
C LEU A 144 -13.77 15.95 15.07
N PRO A 145 -12.49 16.13 15.39
CA PRO A 145 -11.98 15.83 16.72
C PRO A 145 -12.57 16.77 17.77
N LYS A 146 -12.87 16.24 18.97
CA LYS A 146 -13.29 17.03 20.15
C LYS A 146 -12.40 18.23 20.43
N ALA A 147 -11.08 18.07 20.23
CA ALA A 147 -10.12 19.15 20.44
C ALA A 147 -10.43 20.39 19.59
N VAL A 148 -10.91 20.23 18.35
CA VAL A 148 -11.31 21.35 17.48
C VAL A 148 -12.54 22.06 18.02
N MET A 149 -13.42 21.33 18.70
CA MET A 149 -14.65 21.84 19.29
C MET A 149 -14.46 22.48 20.67
N SER A 150 -13.25 22.42 21.22
CA SER A 150 -12.93 22.95 22.55
C SER A 150 -12.41 24.39 22.46
N ASP A 151 -12.58 25.16 23.53
CA ASP A 151 -12.04 26.52 23.63
C ASP A 151 -10.50 26.54 23.71
N GLU A 152 -9.91 25.43 24.17
CA GLU A 152 -8.47 25.25 24.35
C GLU A 152 -7.69 25.14 23.03
N ASN A 153 -6.37 25.15 23.11
CA ASN A 153 -5.51 24.95 21.95
C ASN A 153 -5.52 23.48 21.52
N SER A 154 -6.10 23.18 20.37
CA SER A 154 -6.16 21.82 19.81
C SER A 154 -4.82 21.32 19.27
N ALA A 155 -3.89 22.22 18.96
CA ALA A 155 -2.60 21.92 18.34
C ALA A 155 -1.54 21.49 19.38
N THR A 156 -1.85 20.47 20.17
CA THR A 156 -0.90 19.90 21.15
C THR A 156 -0.51 18.47 20.79
N MET A 157 0.68 18.06 21.22
CA MET A 157 1.14 16.68 21.07
C MET A 157 0.23 15.67 21.78
N LYS A 158 -0.40 16.07 22.87
CA LYS A 158 -1.33 15.24 23.64
C LYS A 158 -2.58 14.95 22.82
N GLU A 159 -3.22 15.99 22.28
CA GLU A 159 -4.42 15.85 21.45
C GLU A 159 -4.13 15.12 20.15
N GLY A 160 -3.01 15.43 19.49
CA GLY A 160 -2.59 14.72 18.27
C GLY A 160 -2.37 13.21 18.50
N ARG A 161 -1.77 12.81 19.65
CA ARG A 161 -1.63 11.38 19.99
C ARG A 161 -2.96 10.74 20.34
N LEU A 162 -3.85 11.46 21.04
CA LEU A 162 -5.19 10.96 21.38
C LEU A 162 -6.01 10.70 20.12
N GLU A 163 -6.06 11.67 19.21
CA GLU A 163 -6.72 11.54 17.90
C GLU A 163 -6.13 10.37 17.12
N ALA A 164 -4.80 10.31 16.96
CA ALA A 164 -4.12 9.25 16.23
C ALA A 164 -4.42 7.87 16.81
N SER A 165 -4.32 7.70 18.13
CA SER A 165 -4.59 6.43 18.79
C SER A 165 -6.05 5.99 18.58
N THR A 166 -6.99 6.91 18.71
CA THR A 166 -8.43 6.64 18.51
C THR A 166 -8.70 6.13 17.10
N VAL A 167 -8.27 6.87 16.08
CA VAL A 167 -8.60 6.55 14.69
C VAL A 167 -7.81 5.36 14.17
N MET A 168 -6.52 5.23 14.52
CA MET A 168 -5.67 4.14 14.04
C MET A 168 -6.05 2.82 14.70
N PHE A 169 -6.27 2.81 16.02
CA PHE A 169 -6.64 1.59 16.73
C PHE A 169 -8.04 1.14 16.33
N GLY A 170 -9.02 2.05 16.22
CA GLY A 170 -10.35 1.68 15.76
C GLY A 170 -10.36 1.04 14.36
N ALA A 171 -9.58 1.56 13.40
CA ALA A 171 -9.43 0.93 12.09
C ALA A 171 -8.72 -0.44 12.16
N LEU A 172 -7.70 -0.58 12.99
CA LEU A 172 -6.94 -1.82 13.12
C LEU A 172 -7.72 -2.90 13.85
N ASP A 173 -8.48 -2.56 14.89
CA ASP A 173 -9.33 -3.48 15.64
C ASP A 173 -10.36 -4.13 14.70
N GLU A 174 -11.07 -3.31 13.92
CA GLU A 174 -12.03 -3.78 12.92
C GLU A 174 -11.34 -4.66 11.86
N LEU A 175 -10.15 -4.27 11.38
CA LEU A 175 -9.39 -5.04 10.39
C LEU A 175 -8.97 -6.42 10.93
N PHE A 176 -8.40 -6.47 12.13
CA PHE A 176 -7.96 -7.72 12.75
C PHE A 176 -9.14 -8.61 13.13
N GLU A 177 -10.26 -8.03 13.56
CA GLU A 177 -11.49 -8.77 13.83
C GLU A 177 -12.06 -9.41 12.56
N LYS A 178 -12.20 -8.63 11.47
CA LYS A 178 -12.71 -9.12 10.17
C LYS A 178 -11.84 -10.21 9.57
N THR A 179 -10.53 -10.05 9.64
CA THR A 179 -9.57 -10.92 8.94
C THR A 179 -9.14 -12.13 9.77
N ARG A 180 -9.39 -12.09 11.09
CA ARG A 180 -8.93 -13.07 12.09
C ARG A 180 -7.41 -13.28 12.08
N ILE A 181 -6.65 -12.31 11.57
CA ILE A 181 -5.18 -12.34 11.61
C ILE A 181 -4.72 -11.73 12.92
N ARG A 182 -3.82 -12.42 13.61
CA ARG A 182 -3.26 -11.90 14.86
C ARG A 182 -2.26 -10.79 14.52
N PRO A 183 -2.21 -9.68 15.27
CA PRO A 183 -1.22 -8.63 15.05
C PRO A 183 0.24 -9.13 15.08
N LYS A 184 0.52 -10.21 15.82
CA LYS A 184 1.85 -10.87 15.85
C LYS A 184 2.25 -11.55 14.55
N ASP A 185 1.29 -11.92 13.69
CA ASP A 185 1.56 -12.56 12.40
C ASP A 185 1.90 -11.52 11.32
N VAL A 186 1.61 -10.24 11.56
CA VAL A 186 1.96 -9.13 10.66
C VAL A 186 3.45 -8.87 10.70
N GLY A 187 4.07 -8.82 9.52
CA GLY A 187 5.50 -8.64 9.41
C GLY A 187 5.99 -7.34 8.81
N VAL A 188 5.10 -6.61 8.15
CA VAL A 188 5.39 -5.28 7.64
C VAL A 188 4.28 -4.35 8.12
N LEU A 189 4.65 -3.25 8.75
CA LEU A 189 3.73 -2.18 9.15
C LEU A 189 4.18 -0.89 8.47
N VAL A 190 3.34 -0.35 7.60
CA VAL A 190 3.54 0.97 7.00
C VAL A 190 2.47 1.90 7.54
N VAL A 191 2.89 2.92 8.28
CA VAL A 191 2.03 3.97 8.77
C VAL A 191 2.27 5.22 7.94
N ASN A 192 1.19 5.86 7.51
CA ASN A 192 1.22 7.12 6.80
C ASN A 192 0.42 8.17 7.59
N CYS A 193 1.11 9.26 7.94
CA CYS A 193 0.52 10.49 8.43
C CYS A 193 1.38 11.67 7.99
N SER A 194 0.84 12.57 7.16
CA SER A 194 1.67 13.58 6.49
C SER A 194 2.19 14.63 7.45
N ILE A 195 1.35 15.09 8.38
CA ILE A 195 1.63 16.33 9.12
C ILE A 195 1.88 16.08 10.62
N PHE A 196 1.45 14.93 11.17
CA PHE A 196 1.73 14.57 12.56
C PHE A 196 2.71 13.39 12.67
N ASN A 197 3.98 13.70 12.93
CA ASN A 197 5.07 12.72 13.00
C ASN A 197 5.82 12.82 14.34
N PRO A 198 5.22 12.32 15.44
CA PRO A 198 5.79 12.41 16.78
C PRO A 198 7.01 11.49 16.97
N THR A 199 7.79 11.76 18.02
CA THR A 199 8.80 10.81 18.55
C THR A 199 8.36 10.35 19.96
N PRO A 200 8.21 9.04 20.24
CA PRO A 200 8.26 7.90 19.31
C PRO A 200 7.16 7.97 18.24
N SER A 201 7.42 7.28 17.11
CA SER A 201 6.56 7.30 15.91
C SER A 201 5.16 6.70 16.12
N LEU A 202 4.23 7.01 15.22
CA LEU A 202 2.89 6.39 15.22
C LEU A 202 2.96 4.88 14.98
N SER A 203 3.92 4.45 14.15
CA SER A 203 4.17 3.01 13.95
C SER A 203 4.65 2.31 15.23
N ALA A 204 5.53 2.94 16.02
CA ALA A 204 5.95 2.42 17.32
C ALA A 204 4.79 2.36 18.31
N MET A 205 3.89 3.35 18.27
CA MET A 205 2.67 3.38 19.08
C MET A 205 1.77 2.17 18.78
N ILE A 206 1.53 1.85 17.50
CA ILE A 206 0.78 0.66 17.08
C ILE A 206 1.46 -0.63 17.54
N ILE A 207 2.76 -0.77 17.28
CA ILE A 207 3.54 -1.97 17.63
C ILE A 207 3.44 -2.26 19.13
N ASN A 208 3.58 -1.22 19.96
CA ASN A 208 3.48 -1.34 21.41
C ASN A 208 2.05 -1.66 21.86
N HIS A 209 1.03 -1.07 21.25
CA HIS A 209 -0.37 -1.31 21.61
C HIS A 209 -0.78 -2.76 21.34
N TYR A 210 -0.56 -3.26 20.13
CA TYR A 210 -0.97 -4.60 19.72
C TYR A 210 0.01 -5.71 20.08
N LYS A 211 1.13 -5.38 20.74
CA LYS A 211 2.20 -6.32 21.10
C LYS A 211 2.64 -7.16 19.89
N MET A 212 2.90 -6.45 18.78
CA MET A 212 3.36 -7.07 17.53
C MET A 212 4.71 -7.77 17.73
N ARG A 213 5.11 -8.60 16.76
CA ARG A 213 6.39 -9.33 16.81
C ARG A 213 7.60 -8.39 16.83
N GLY A 214 8.66 -8.80 17.52
CA GLY A 214 9.88 -7.97 17.69
C GLY A 214 10.69 -7.72 16.41
N ASN A 215 10.49 -8.53 15.38
CA ASN A 215 11.12 -8.40 14.06
C ASN A 215 10.16 -7.84 12.99
N VAL A 216 9.18 -7.04 13.39
CA VAL A 216 8.29 -6.34 12.45
C VAL A 216 9.08 -5.25 11.71
N LEU A 217 8.96 -5.21 10.38
CA LEU A 217 9.51 -4.12 9.58
C LEU A 217 8.55 -2.93 9.67
N SER A 218 8.98 -1.86 10.35
CA SER A 218 8.14 -0.71 10.66
C SER A 218 8.57 0.53 9.87
N TYR A 219 7.63 1.15 9.18
CA TYR A 219 7.84 2.37 8.40
C TYR A 219 6.82 3.43 8.80
N ASN A 220 7.27 4.66 9.00
CA ASN A 220 6.41 5.81 9.30
C ASN A 220 6.65 6.90 8.26
N LEU A 221 5.73 7.05 7.31
CA LEU A 221 5.80 7.99 6.19
C LEU A 221 5.10 9.30 6.55
N GLY A 222 5.71 10.41 6.18
CA GLY A 222 5.17 11.76 6.34
C GLY A 222 5.59 12.70 5.22
N GLY A 223 5.03 13.92 5.19
CA GLY A 223 5.44 15.00 4.29
C GLY A 223 5.04 14.87 2.80
N MET A 224 4.34 13.82 2.40
CA MET A 224 3.97 13.57 0.99
C MET A 224 2.47 13.84 0.68
N GLY A 225 1.69 14.24 1.69
CA GLY A 225 0.29 14.66 1.56
C GLY A 225 -0.67 13.55 1.13
N CYS A 226 -1.74 13.92 0.44
CA CYS A 226 -2.81 13.00 0.03
C CYS A 226 -2.33 11.87 -0.92
N SER A 227 -1.19 12.05 -1.58
CA SER A 227 -0.62 11.03 -2.49
C SER A 227 0.04 9.85 -1.77
N THR A 228 0.37 10.03 -0.48
CA THR A 228 1.17 9.08 0.30
C THR A 228 0.50 7.72 0.47
N ARG A 229 -0.84 7.65 0.41
CA ARG A 229 -1.58 6.39 0.51
C ARG A 229 -1.14 5.37 -0.53
N LEU A 230 -0.93 5.80 -1.78
CA LEU A 230 -0.45 4.90 -2.84
C LEU A 230 1.03 4.57 -2.69
N ILE A 231 1.84 5.51 -2.18
CA ILE A 231 3.26 5.30 -1.89
C ILE A 231 3.43 4.27 -0.77
N ALA A 232 2.55 4.28 0.23
CA ALA A 232 2.56 3.32 1.32
C ALA A 232 2.25 1.89 0.83
N VAL A 233 1.30 1.75 -0.11
CA VAL A 233 1.01 0.46 -0.77
C VAL A 233 2.18 0.01 -1.65
N ASP A 234 2.83 0.93 -2.36
CA ASP A 234 4.04 0.68 -3.17
C ASP A 234 5.18 0.12 -2.32
N LEU A 235 5.46 0.77 -1.18
CA LEU A 235 6.44 0.31 -0.21
C LEU A 235 6.06 -1.06 0.37
N ALA A 236 4.79 -1.26 0.76
CA ALA A 236 4.33 -2.53 1.28
C ALA A 236 4.48 -3.68 0.25
N ARG A 237 4.20 -3.40 -1.03
CA ARG A 237 4.44 -4.36 -2.13
C ARG A 237 5.91 -4.75 -2.17
N ASP A 238 6.82 -3.79 -2.19
CA ASP A 238 8.26 -4.07 -2.30
C ASP A 238 8.77 -4.86 -1.09
N MET A 239 8.28 -4.53 0.11
CA MET A 239 8.62 -5.28 1.32
C MET A 239 8.06 -6.69 1.29
N LEU A 240 6.85 -6.91 0.76
CA LEU A 240 6.30 -8.25 0.56
C LEU A 240 7.04 -9.03 -0.55
N GLN A 241 7.56 -8.39 -1.60
CA GLN A 241 8.40 -9.09 -2.56
C GLN A 241 9.68 -9.61 -1.90
N ALA A 242 10.31 -8.77 -1.07
CA ALA A 242 11.53 -9.11 -0.34
C ALA A 242 11.30 -10.14 0.79
N ASN A 243 10.09 -10.20 1.35
CA ASN A 243 9.77 -11.06 2.51
C ASN A 243 8.65 -12.07 2.17
N PRO A 244 9.00 -13.31 1.77
CA PRO A 244 8.05 -14.37 1.43
C PRO A 244 7.06 -14.71 2.54
N ASN A 245 5.84 -15.13 2.16
CA ASN A 245 4.80 -15.68 3.05
C ASN A 245 4.53 -14.82 4.30
N ASN A 246 4.28 -13.53 4.07
CA ASN A 246 4.15 -12.53 5.10
C ASN A 246 2.92 -11.65 4.88
N TYR A 247 2.51 -10.96 5.94
CA TYR A 247 1.43 -9.97 5.91
C TYR A 247 2.00 -8.56 6.06
N ALA A 248 1.43 -7.63 5.31
CA ALA A 248 1.69 -6.21 5.45
C ALA A 248 0.40 -5.48 5.84
N VAL A 249 0.48 -4.59 6.82
CA VAL A 249 -0.60 -3.68 7.17
C VAL A 249 -0.19 -2.27 6.81
N VAL A 250 -1.02 -1.59 6.02
CA VAL A 250 -0.86 -0.18 5.66
C VAL A 250 -1.93 0.63 6.38
N VAL A 251 -1.53 1.55 7.24
CA VAL A 251 -2.44 2.43 7.98
C VAL A 251 -2.26 3.86 7.47
N ASN A 252 -3.35 4.51 7.06
CA ASN A 252 -3.34 5.89 6.59
C ASN A 252 -4.28 6.73 7.44
N THR A 253 -3.78 7.85 7.95
CA THR A 253 -4.57 8.79 8.75
C THR A 253 -3.94 10.18 8.68
N GLU A 254 -4.73 11.22 8.98
CA GLU A 254 -4.26 12.59 9.13
C GLU A 254 -4.88 13.16 10.41
N MET A 255 -4.10 13.93 11.19
CA MET A 255 -4.59 14.51 12.44
C MET A 255 -5.20 15.87 12.16
N VAL A 256 -6.52 15.98 12.25
CA VAL A 256 -7.22 17.23 11.96
C VAL A 256 -7.01 18.25 13.08
N GLY A 257 -7.08 17.81 14.34
CA GLY A 257 -7.01 18.70 15.50
C GLY A 257 -5.64 19.35 15.64
N TYR A 258 -4.58 18.59 15.39
CA TYR A 258 -3.20 19.08 15.44
C TYR A 258 -2.89 20.11 14.35
N ASN A 259 -3.56 20.02 13.20
CA ASN A 259 -3.33 20.88 12.04
C ASN A 259 -4.34 22.03 11.92
N TRP A 260 -5.19 22.21 12.92
CA TRP A 260 -6.21 23.22 12.90
C TRP A 260 -5.60 24.61 12.88
N TYR A 261 -5.95 25.43 11.88
CA TYR A 261 -5.46 26.80 11.79
C TYR A 261 -6.39 27.76 12.56
N PRO A 262 -5.92 28.42 13.64
CA PRO A 262 -6.75 29.31 14.45
C PRO A 262 -6.77 30.77 13.96
N GLY A 263 -6.02 31.11 12.91
CA GLY A 263 -5.90 32.49 12.42
C GLY A 263 -6.99 32.88 11.39
N TRP A 264 -6.89 34.10 10.87
CA TRP A 264 -7.89 34.68 9.95
C TRP A 264 -7.41 34.81 8.48
N ASP A 265 -6.22 34.32 8.15
CA ASP A 265 -5.77 34.31 6.76
C ASP A 265 -6.64 33.36 5.92
N ARG A 266 -7.38 33.91 4.96
CA ARG A 266 -8.31 33.17 4.11
C ARG A 266 -7.65 32.01 3.39
N SER A 267 -6.40 32.16 2.94
CA SER A 267 -5.69 31.10 2.23
C SER A 267 -5.43 29.87 3.10
N MET A 268 -5.28 30.08 4.41
CA MET A 268 -4.99 29.05 5.41
C MET A 268 -6.25 28.48 6.08
N LEU A 269 -7.42 29.12 5.89
CA LEU A 269 -8.72 28.61 6.36
C LEU A 269 -9.29 27.48 5.49
N VAL A 270 -8.87 27.40 4.23
CA VAL A 270 -9.38 26.41 3.27
C VAL A 270 -9.22 24.96 3.80
N PRO A 271 -8.06 24.53 4.32
CA PRO A 271 -7.90 23.22 4.96
C PRO A 271 -8.94 22.88 6.02
N ASN A 272 -9.25 23.81 6.94
CA ASN A 272 -10.23 23.59 8.02
C ASN A 272 -11.62 23.21 7.46
N CYS A 273 -11.98 23.72 6.28
CA CYS A 273 -13.26 23.42 5.66
C CYS A 273 -13.34 22.00 5.06
N PHE A 274 -12.21 21.39 4.68
CA PHE A 274 -12.18 20.11 3.95
C PHE A 274 -11.75 18.91 4.80
N PHE A 275 -10.77 19.07 5.70
CA PHE A 275 -10.22 17.94 6.42
C PHE A 275 -11.20 17.41 7.48
N ARG A 276 -11.32 16.09 7.54
CA ARG A 276 -12.19 15.37 8.48
C ARG A 276 -11.42 14.24 9.13
N MET A 277 -11.82 13.92 10.35
CA MET A 277 -11.26 12.83 11.13
C MET A 277 -11.45 11.51 10.39
N GLY A 278 -10.40 10.68 10.36
CA GLY A 278 -10.52 9.33 9.83
C GLY A 278 -9.21 8.56 9.78
N SER A 279 -9.35 7.25 9.58
CA SER A 279 -8.23 6.34 9.36
C SER A 279 -8.68 5.21 8.46
N SER A 280 -7.75 4.68 7.67
CA SER A 280 -7.95 3.44 6.92
C SER A 280 -6.81 2.48 7.21
N ALA A 281 -7.13 1.22 7.40
CA ALA A 281 -6.16 0.14 7.55
C ALA A 281 -6.39 -0.89 6.44
N VAL A 282 -5.33 -1.31 5.77
CA VAL A 282 -5.36 -2.20 4.60
C VAL A 282 -4.44 -3.37 4.89
N LEU A 283 -4.95 -4.60 4.78
CA LEU A 283 -4.17 -5.82 4.97
C LEU A 283 -3.81 -6.45 3.62
N LEU A 284 -2.51 -6.55 3.36
CA LEU A 284 -1.94 -7.18 2.18
C LEU A 284 -1.26 -8.51 2.55
N SER A 285 -1.24 -9.46 1.63
CA SER A 285 -0.56 -10.75 1.77
C SER A 285 0.15 -11.14 0.47
N ASN A 286 1.28 -11.83 0.59
CA ASN A 286 1.90 -12.55 -0.53
C ASN A 286 1.83 -14.08 -0.37
N CYS A 287 1.05 -14.57 0.61
CA CYS A 287 0.88 -15.99 0.87
C CYS A 287 -0.08 -16.61 -0.14
N ARG A 288 0.37 -17.62 -0.89
CA ARG A 288 -0.48 -18.34 -1.86
C ARG A 288 -1.73 -18.97 -1.21
N ARG A 289 -1.63 -19.36 0.07
CA ARG A 289 -2.75 -19.98 0.82
C ARG A 289 -3.92 -19.01 1.02
N ASP A 290 -3.66 -17.70 0.99
CA ASP A 290 -4.69 -16.70 1.20
C ASP A 290 -5.53 -16.43 -0.04
N TYR A 291 -5.13 -16.96 -1.20
CA TYR A 291 -5.79 -16.71 -2.49
C TYR A 291 -7.31 -16.89 -2.46
N ARG A 292 -7.83 -17.83 -1.66
CA ARG A 292 -9.27 -18.11 -1.57
C ARG A 292 -10.09 -17.05 -0.83
N ARG A 293 -9.44 -16.19 -0.04
CA ARG A 293 -10.08 -15.16 0.80
C ARG A 293 -9.72 -13.73 0.40
N VAL A 294 -9.10 -13.54 -0.76
CA VAL A 294 -8.67 -12.23 -1.25
C VAL A 294 -9.88 -11.47 -1.80
N LYS A 295 -9.91 -10.15 -1.57
CA LYS A 295 -10.86 -9.26 -2.24
C LYS A 295 -10.33 -8.79 -3.60
N TYR A 296 -9.03 -8.47 -3.65
CA TYR A 296 -8.39 -7.94 -4.85
C TYR A 296 -6.95 -8.44 -4.99
N SER A 297 -6.44 -8.47 -6.22
CA SER A 297 -5.03 -8.68 -6.55
C SER A 297 -4.43 -7.36 -7.02
N LEU A 298 -3.22 -7.03 -6.55
CA LEU A 298 -2.49 -5.86 -7.00
C LEU A 298 -1.72 -6.21 -8.28
N GLU A 299 -2.30 -5.84 -9.42
CA GLU A 299 -1.69 -6.08 -10.74
C GLU A 299 -0.62 -5.04 -11.09
N HIS A 300 -0.99 -3.76 -10.99
CA HIS A 300 -0.15 -2.66 -11.44
C HIS A 300 -0.22 -1.47 -10.48
N LEU A 301 0.92 -0.84 -10.27
CA LEU A 301 1.03 0.41 -9.52
C LEU A 301 1.96 1.34 -10.30
N VAL A 302 1.47 2.53 -10.62
CA VAL A 302 2.22 3.54 -11.36
C VAL A 302 2.38 4.78 -10.51
N ARG A 303 3.65 5.14 -10.25
CA ARG A 303 4.01 6.40 -9.59
C ARG A 303 4.71 7.30 -10.59
N THR A 304 4.33 8.58 -10.59
CA THR A 304 5.03 9.62 -11.37
C THR A 304 5.49 10.70 -10.41
N HIS A 305 6.79 11.00 -10.41
CA HIS A 305 7.38 12.03 -9.56
C HIS A 305 7.89 13.17 -10.43
N LYS A 306 7.39 14.39 -10.20
CA LYS A 306 7.78 15.59 -10.96
C LYS A 306 8.58 16.59 -10.14
N GLY A 307 9.01 16.25 -8.93
CA GLY A 307 9.71 17.18 -8.04
C GLY A 307 11.10 17.66 -8.53
N ALA A 308 11.60 17.17 -9.67
CA ALA A 308 12.80 17.71 -10.33
C ALA A 308 12.48 18.77 -11.41
N ASP A 309 11.20 18.99 -11.74
CA ASP A 309 10.74 20.00 -12.70
C ASP A 309 10.32 21.26 -11.93
N ASP A 310 11.04 22.36 -12.14
CA ASP A 310 10.82 23.65 -11.46
C ASP A 310 9.38 24.18 -11.63
N ARG A 311 8.64 23.75 -12.66
CA ARG A 311 7.22 24.12 -12.85
C ARG A 311 6.27 23.49 -11.81
N SER A 312 6.78 22.61 -10.96
CA SER A 312 6.01 21.94 -9.92
C SER A 312 5.96 22.70 -8.59
N PHE A 313 6.70 23.82 -8.49
CA PHE A 313 6.80 24.70 -7.31
C PHE A 313 6.58 26.15 -7.73
#